data_AF-A0A086A860-F1
#
_entry.id   AF-A0A086A860-F1
#
_cell.length_a   1.000
_cell.length_b   1.000
_cell.length_c   1.000
_cell.angle_alpha   90.00
_cell.angle_beta   90.00
_cell.angle_gamma   90.00
#
_symmetry.space_group_name_H-M   'P 1'
#
loop_
_entity.id
_entity.type
_entity.pdbx_description
1 polymer ?
#
loop_
_entity_poly.entity_id
_entity_poly.type
_entity_poly.pdbx_seq_one_letter_code
_entity_poly.pdbx_strand_id
1 'polypeptide(L)'
;MNIRILFLVAFLIVSCKEKKQKDMRIFENTTEFIEVQNSSEVTFDQAKMLFLKYHNENEFKELDILFYYFENGYYYFGYKTDPTHDKQNRSWYFLEAKVNAKTGEIVKEDKQIEWTEIENEK
;
A
#
# COMPACT_ATOMS: atom_id res chain seq x y z
N MET A 1 7.67 22.50 59.37
CA MET A 1 8.82 22.78 58.48
C MET A 1 9.02 21.55 57.61
N ASN A 2 9.27 21.75 56.30
CA ASN A 2 9.45 20.76 55.21
C ASN A 2 8.22 20.44 54.31
N ILE A 3 7.77 21.46 53.57
CA ILE A 3 7.83 21.60 52.10
C ILE A 3 7.97 20.33 51.21
N ARG A 4 7.02 20.23 50.24
CA ARG A 4 7.10 19.71 48.84
C ARG A 4 7.18 18.18 48.62
N ILE A 5 6.63 17.55 47.58
CA ILE A 5 6.30 17.94 46.20
C ILE A 5 5.03 17.20 45.73
N LEU A 6 4.24 17.91 44.92
CA LEU A 6 3.12 17.49 44.09
C LEU A 6 3.55 16.49 42.99
N PHE A 7 2.94 15.31 42.91
CA PHE A 7 3.02 14.48 41.69
C PHE A 7 1.62 14.34 41.08
N LEU A 8 1.32 15.28 40.16
CA LEU A 8 0.26 15.16 39.17
C LEU A 8 0.69 14.09 38.16
N VAL A 9 0.11 12.90 38.24
CA VAL A 9 0.20 11.94 37.13
C VAL A 9 -0.98 12.21 36.21
N ALA A 10 -0.78 13.14 35.28
CA ALA A 10 -1.66 13.29 34.13
C ALA A 10 -1.41 12.10 33.20
N PHE A 11 -2.25 11.07 33.27
CA PHE A 11 -2.38 10.08 32.21
C PHE A 11 -2.96 10.81 30.99
N LEU A 12 -2.09 11.38 30.16
CA LEU A 12 -2.40 11.62 28.76
C LEU A 12 -2.60 10.24 28.14
N ILE A 13 -3.85 9.78 28.15
CA ILE A 13 -4.29 8.74 27.24
C ILE A 13 -4.13 9.36 25.87
N VAL A 14 -2.98 9.14 25.24
CA VAL A 14 -2.83 9.29 23.80
C VAL A 14 -3.80 8.27 23.25
N SER A 15 -5.01 8.72 22.95
CA SER A 15 -5.94 7.97 22.13
C SER A 15 -5.23 7.85 20.78
N CYS A 16 -4.50 6.74 20.63
CA CYS A 16 -4.17 6.21 19.32
C CYS A 16 -5.52 6.04 18.65
N LYS A 17 -5.89 7.02 17.82
CA LYS A 17 -6.89 6.81 16.79
C LYS A 17 -6.29 5.74 15.89
N GLU A 18 -6.63 4.48 16.15
CA GLU A 18 -6.55 3.46 15.12
C GLU A 18 -7.26 4.05 13.91
N LYS A 19 -6.47 4.43 12.92
CA LYS A 19 -6.96 4.79 11.59
C LYS A 19 -7.64 3.51 11.13
N LYS A 20 -8.96 3.44 11.23
CA LYS A 20 -9.76 2.38 10.61
C LYS A 20 -9.26 2.26 9.18
N GLN A 21 -8.64 1.13 8.88
CA GLN A 21 -8.15 0.77 7.56
C GLN A 21 -9.39 0.77 6.66
N LYS A 22 -9.57 1.89 5.95
CA LYS A 22 -10.67 2.09 5.03
C LYS A 22 -10.40 1.13 3.87
N ASP A 23 -11.37 0.26 3.62
CA ASP A 23 -11.38 -0.78 2.59
C ASP A 23 -10.50 -0.46 1.38
N MET A 24 -9.29 -1.04 1.35
CA MET A 24 -8.39 -0.93 0.20
C MET A 24 -8.90 -1.89 -0.89
N ARG A 25 -9.91 -1.44 -1.65
CA ARG A 25 -10.33 -2.09 -2.90
C ARG A 25 -10.17 -1.11 -4.03
N ILE A 26 -9.06 -1.14 -4.77
CA ILE A 26 -9.04 -0.50 -6.08
C ILE A 26 -8.22 -1.33 -7.07
N PHE A 27 -8.92 -2.26 -7.73
CA PHE A 27 -8.56 -2.71 -9.08
C PHE A 27 -8.88 -1.58 -10.08
N GLU A 28 -8.27 -1.60 -11.27
CA GLU A 28 -8.21 -0.58 -12.36
C GLU A 28 -9.59 0.02 -12.77
N ASN A 29 -10.69 -0.45 -12.18
CA ASN A 29 -12.06 -0.26 -12.63
C ASN A 29 -13.01 0.31 -11.56
N THR A 30 -12.51 0.83 -10.42
CA THR A 30 -13.38 1.58 -9.50
C THR A 30 -13.60 3.00 -10.01
N THR A 31 -14.77 3.58 -9.74
CA THR A 31 -15.03 5.00 -10.08
C THR A 31 -14.00 5.92 -9.45
N GLU A 32 -13.60 5.63 -8.21
CA GLU A 32 -12.55 6.37 -7.49
C GLU A 32 -11.20 6.31 -8.22
N PHE A 33 -10.82 5.14 -8.75
CA PHE A 33 -9.61 5.01 -9.59
C PHE A 33 -9.68 5.86 -10.85
N ILE A 34 -10.80 5.80 -11.56
CA ILE A 34 -11.00 6.50 -12.82
C ILE A 34 -10.93 8.01 -12.59
N GLU A 35 -11.56 8.51 -11.53
CA GLU A 35 -11.51 9.93 -11.15
C GLU A 35 -10.08 10.39 -10.80
N VAL A 36 -9.35 9.57 -10.05
CA VAL A 36 -7.95 9.85 -9.70
C VAL A 36 -7.07 9.84 -10.95
N GLN A 37 -7.14 8.80 -11.78
CA GLN A 37 -6.34 8.69 -13.00
C GLN A 37 -6.55 9.89 -13.92
N ASN A 38 -7.80 10.35 -14.07
CA ASN A 38 -8.14 11.48 -14.93
C ASN A 38 -7.67 12.84 -14.39
N SER A 39 -7.37 12.94 -13.09
CA SER A 39 -6.93 14.17 -12.42
C SER A 39 -5.44 14.19 -12.08
N SER A 40 -4.71 13.11 -12.35
CA SER A 40 -3.28 12.96 -12.06
C SER A 40 -2.40 13.53 -13.17
N GLU A 41 -1.24 14.10 -12.81
CA GLU A 41 -0.23 14.54 -13.80
C GLU A 41 0.45 13.33 -14.47
N VAL A 42 0.68 12.26 -13.70
CA VAL A 42 1.16 10.97 -14.19
C VAL A 42 -0.02 10.01 -14.24
N THR A 43 -0.36 9.56 -15.44
CA THR A 43 -1.43 8.59 -15.62
C THR A 43 -1.05 7.23 -15.05
N PHE A 44 -2.04 6.41 -14.75
CA PHE A 44 -1.79 5.05 -14.29
C PHE A 44 -0.93 4.25 -15.30
N ASP A 45 -1.21 4.34 -16.60
CA ASP A 45 -0.42 3.65 -17.63
C ASP A 45 1.05 4.08 -17.61
N GLN A 46 1.32 5.38 -17.42
CA GLN A 46 2.67 5.90 -17.29
C GLN A 46 3.35 5.36 -16.03
N ALA A 47 2.64 5.38 -14.90
CA ALA A 47 3.14 4.82 -13.64
C ALA A 47 3.43 3.31 -13.76
N LYS A 48 2.56 2.56 -14.45
CA LYS A 48 2.72 1.13 -14.72
C LYS A 48 3.95 0.85 -15.58
N MET A 49 4.20 1.65 -16.62
CA MET A 49 5.43 1.53 -17.41
C MET A 49 6.69 1.82 -16.58
N LEU A 50 6.66 2.87 -15.76
CA LEU A 50 7.77 3.23 -14.86
C LEU A 50 8.06 2.09 -13.88
N PHE A 51 7.01 1.54 -13.29
CA PHE A 51 7.13 0.40 -12.39
C PHE A 51 7.64 -0.85 -13.09
N LEU A 52 7.12 -1.22 -14.27
CA LEU A 52 7.57 -2.39 -15.02
C LEU A 52 9.07 -2.32 -15.34
N LYS A 53 9.57 -1.13 -15.72
CA LYS A 53 10.99 -0.93 -15.92
C LYS A 53 11.78 -1.18 -14.64
N TYR A 54 11.34 -0.58 -13.53
CA TYR A 54 11.95 -0.78 -12.23
C TYR A 54 11.96 -2.26 -11.83
N HIS A 55 10.81 -2.93 -11.88
CA HIS A 55 10.64 -4.33 -11.51
C HIS A 55 11.59 -5.26 -12.29
N ASN A 56 11.67 -5.10 -13.61
CA ASN A 56 12.54 -5.90 -14.48
C ASN A 56 14.05 -5.73 -14.18
N GLU A 57 14.44 -4.61 -13.57
CA GLU A 57 15.82 -4.29 -13.21
C GLU A 57 16.18 -4.69 -11.77
N ASN A 58 15.20 -5.19 -10.98
CA ASN A 58 15.34 -5.44 -9.55
C ASN A 58 15.17 -6.93 -9.17
N GLU A 59 15.28 -7.20 -7.87
CA GLU A 59 15.33 -8.54 -7.27
C GLU A 59 14.09 -9.39 -7.55
N PHE A 60 12.92 -8.75 -7.69
CA PHE A 60 11.64 -9.43 -7.79
C PHE A 60 11.14 -9.67 -9.22
N LYS A 61 11.97 -9.41 -10.24
CA LYS A 61 11.61 -9.49 -11.67
C LYS A 61 10.99 -10.80 -12.18
N GLU A 62 11.10 -11.89 -11.42
CA GLU A 62 10.54 -13.20 -11.77
C GLU A 62 9.13 -13.39 -11.20
N LEU A 63 8.63 -12.45 -10.40
CA LEU A 63 7.32 -12.51 -9.77
C LEU A 63 6.28 -11.76 -10.59
N ASP A 64 5.15 -12.41 -10.86
CA ASP A 64 4.05 -11.76 -11.55
C ASP A 64 3.44 -10.65 -10.71
N ILE A 65 3.23 -9.50 -11.34
CA ILE A 65 2.54 -8.35 -10.74
C ILE A 65 1.06 -8.67 -10.68
N LEU A 66 0.51 -8.76 -9.47
CA LEU A 66 -0.83 -9.30 -9.25
C LEU A 66 -1.83 -8.28 -8.73
N PHE A 67 -1.36 -7.11 -8.27
CA PHE A 67 -2.24 -6.03 -7.89
C PHE A 67 -1.53 -4.67 -7.90
N TYR A 68 -2.36 -3.63 -7.94
CA TYR A 68 -1.98 -2.24 -7.75
C TYR A 68 -3.10 -1.55 -6.97
N TYR A 69 -2.80 -0.45 -6.29
CA TYR A 69 -3.83 0.38 -5.68
C TYR A 69 -3.37 1.83 -5.60
N PHE A 70 -4.31 2.77 -5.48
CA PHE A 70 -3.97 4.18 -5.31
C PHE A 70 -4.25 4.62 -3.87
N GLU A 71 -3.27 5.27 -3.23
CA GLU A 71 -3.49 5.88 -1.92
C GLU A 71 -2.53 7.05 -1.69
N ASN A 72 -3.01 8.11 -1.05
CA ASN A 72 -2.18 9.24 -0.60
C ASN A 72 -1.32 9.88 -1.72
N GLY A 73 -1.79 9.89 -2.97
CA GLY A 73 -1.06 10.47 -4.11
C GLY A 73 -0.08 9.52 -4.79
N TYR A 74 -0.13 8.22 -4.50
CA TYR A 74 0.76 7.22 -5.06
C TYR A 74 -0.02 6.04 -5.66
N TYR A 75 0.48 5.54 -6.80
CA TYR A 75 0.14 4.22 -7.31
C TYR A 75 1.08 3.19 -6.68
N TYR A 76 0.54 2.22 -5.96
CA TYR A 76 1.28 1.12 -5.35
C TYR A 76 1.23 -0.09 -6.27
N PHE A 77 2.33 -0.83 -6.32
CA PHE A 77 2.48 -2.03 -7.14
C PHE A 77 3.04 -3.18 -6.33
N GLY A 78 2.52 -4.38 -6.58
CA GLY A 78 2.89 -5.55 -5.82
C GLY A 78 2.53 -6.88 -6.46
N TYR A 79 2.92 -7.94 -5.77
CA TYR A 79 2.73 -9.32 -6.19
C TYR A 79 2.20 -10.18 -5.04
N LYS A 80 1.68 -11.36 -5.40
CA LYS A 80 1.23 -12.39 -4.45
C LYS A 80 2.23 -13.53 -4.47
N THR A 81 2.65 -14.02 -3.32
CA THR A 81 3.54 -15.18 -3.25
C THR A 81 2.79 -16.47 -3.51
N ASP A 82 3.50 -17.44 -4.09
CA ASP A 82 3.03 -18.80 -4.25
C ASP A 82 2.79 -19.43 -2.86
N PRO A 83 1.54 -19.78 -2.51
CA PRO A 83 1.21 -20.36 -1.21
C PRO A 83 1.90 -21.72 -0.99
N THR A 84 2.26 -22.45 -2.06
CA THR A 84 2.89 -23.77 -1.96
C THR A 84 4.29 -23.73 -1.33
N HIS A 85 4.90 -22.55 -1.29
CA HIS A 85 6.22 -22.32 -0.71
C HIS A 85 6.16 -21.86 0.76
N ASP A 86 4.95 -21.55 1.27
CA ASP A 86 4.71 -21.20 2.66
C ASP A 86 4.30 -22.43 3.49
N LYS A 87 4.89 -22.61 4.68
CA LYS A 87 4.61 -23.77 5.56
C LYS A 87 3.15 -23.84 6.04
N GLN A 88 2.42 -22.74 5.97
CA GLN A 88 1.02 -22.64 6.36
C GLN A 88 0.11 -22.56 5.13
N ASN A 89 0.67 -22.76 3.92
CA ASN A 89 -0.03 -22.67 2.65
C ASN A 89 -0.77 -21.33 2.46
N ARG A 90 -0.17 -20.24 2.97
CA ARG A 90 -0.73 -18.88 2.87
C ARG A 90 -0.13 -18.14 1.69
N SER A 91 -0.98 -17.45 0.94
CA SER A 91 -0.54 -16.43 0.01
C SER A 91 -0.36 -15.11 0.76
N TRP A 92 0.74 -14.43 0.48
CA TRP A 92 1.03 -13.11 1.00
C TRP A 92 1.05 -12.10 -0.13
N TYR A 93 0.62 -10.89 0.14
CA TYR A 93 0.72 -9.77 -0.79
C TYR A 93 1.91 -8.91 -0.37
N PHE A 94 2.78 -8.60 -1.33
CA PHE A 94 3.96 -7.79 -1.09
C PHE A 94 3.94 -6.57 -1.98
N LEU A 95 4.25 -5.42 -1.38
CA LEU A 95 4.49 -4.16 -2.06
C LEU A 95 5.97 -4.00 -2.32
N GLU A 96 6.30 -3.89 -3.59
CA GLU A 96 7.67 -3.71 -4.07
C GLU A 96 8.02 -2.24 -4.31
N ALA A 97 7.06 -1.46 -4.80
CA ALA A 97 7.28 -0.05 -5.05
C ALA A 97 5.96 0.70 -5.15
N LYS A 98 6.09 2.02 -5.06
CA LYS A 98 5.02 2.95 -5.40
C LYS A 98 5.56 4.07 -6.29
N VAL A 99 4.69 4.62 -7.12
CA VAL A 99 4.99 5.70 -8.06
C VAL A 99 4.15 6.91 -7.70
N ASN A 100 4.80 8.06 -7.50
CA ASN A 100 4.14 9.32 -7.21
C ASN A 100 3.30 9.76 -8.42
N ALA A 101 1.99 9.97 -8.23
CA ALA A 101 1.07 10.33 -9.31
C ALA A 101 1.23 11.77 -9.82
N LYS A 102 2.03 12.59 -9.15
CA LYS A 102 2.40 13.94 -9.59
C LYS A 102 3.76 13.96 -10.29
N THR A 103 4.76 13.34 -9.69
CA THR A 103 6.16 13.49 -10.15
C THR A 103 6.69 12.30 -10.96
N GLY A 104 6.03 11.15 -10.89
CA GLY A 104 6.52 9.89 -11.46
C GLY A 104 7.70 9.29 -10.68
N GLU A 105 8.04 9.86 -9.52
CA GLU A 105 9.07 9.33 -8.65
C GLU A 105 8.73 7.92 -8.17
N ILE A 106 9.65 6.98 -8.36
CA ILE A 106 9.54 5.61 -7.85
C ILE A 106 10.15 5.56 -6.46
N VAL A 107 9.39 5.04 -5.50
CA VAL A 107 9.83 4.78 -4.13
C VAL A 107 9.75 3.28 -3.90
N LYS A 108 10.89 2.65 -3.56
CA LYS A 108 10.92 1.24 -3.17
C LYS A 108 10.07 1.03 -1.92
N GLU A 109 9.22 0.01 -1.98
CA GLU A 109 8.49 -0.53 -0.84
C GLU A 109 9.01 -1.97 -0.62
N ASP A 110 9.00 -2.42 0.63
CA ASP A 110 9.37 -3.80 0.97
C ASP A 110 8.49 -4.21 2.15
N LYS A 111 7.20 -4.33 1.83
CA LYS A 111 6.14 -4.46 2.84
C LYS A 111 5.20 -5.59 2.47
N GLN A 112 5.06 -6.51 3.39
CA GLN A 112 3.96 -7.45 3.39
C GLN A 112 2.68 -6.73 3.82
N ILE A 113 1.60 -6.95 3.09
CA ILE A 113 0.29 -6.42 3.44
C ILE A 113 -0.71 -7.56 3.60
N GLU A 114 -1.60 -7.41 4.58
CA GLU A 114 -2.82 -8.19 4.59
C GLU A 114 -3.75 -7.62 3.53
N TRP A 115 -4.14 -8.46 2.60
CA TRP A 115 -5.08 -8.12 1.55
C TRP A 115 -6.14 -9.20 1.49
N THR A 116 -7.40 -8.78 1.51
CA THR A 116 -8.53 -9.67 1.30
C THR A 116 -9.01 -9.43 -0.11
N GLU A 117 -8.86 -10.43 -0.99
CA GLU A 117 -9.52 -10.43 -2.29
C GLU A 117 -11.02 -10.34 -2.06
N ILE A 118 -11.66 -9.49 -2.84
CA ILE A 118 -13.06 -9.24 -2.65
C ILE A 118 -13.74 -9.98 -3.77
N GLU A 119 -14.38 -11.08 -3.39
CA GLU A 119 -15.32 -11.77 -4.26
C GLU A 119 -16.44 -10.78 -4.60
N ASN A 120 -16.41 -10.26 -5.83
CA ASN A 120 -17.60 -9.64 -6.40
C ASN A 120 -18.63 -10.77 -6.52
N GLU A 121 -19.63 -10.78 -5.64
CA GLU A 121 -20.84 -11.56 -5.87
C GLU A 121 -21.39 -11.17 -7.24
N LYS A 122 -21.46 -12.16 -8.13
CA LYS A 122 -21.96 -12.03 -9.50
C LYS A 122 -23.45 -11.71 -9.55
#